data_AF-A0A193CAU6-F1
#
_entry.id   AF-A0A193CAU6-F1
#
_cell.length_a   1.000
_cell.length_b   1.000
_cell.length_c   1.000
_cell.angle_alpha   90.00
_cell.angle_beta   90.00
_cell.angle_gamma   90.00
#
_symmetry.space_group_name_H-M   'P 1'
#
loop_
_entity.id
_entity.type
_entity.pdbx_description
1 polymer ?
#
loop_
_entity_poly.entity_id
_entity_poly.type
_entity_poly.pdbx_seq_one_letter_code
_entity_poly.pdbx_strand_id
1 'polypeptide(L)'
;MVRQITQRELRNDTPSIMRAVEEGDSFVLTRNGTPVADIVPHSQKPTFVPFGELIELLGDLPPEDPERFFADVDRAADPDPHRGPGEPER
;
A
#
# COMPACT_ATOMS: atom_id res chain seq x y z
N MET A 1 8.58 5.38 -3.91
CA MET A 1 9.59 5.60 -2.85
C MET A 1 8.92 6.22 -1.65
N VAL A 2 8.76 5.46 -0.57
CA VAL A 2 8.14 5.93 0.67
C VAL A 2 9.15 6.77 1.45
N ARG A 3 8.77 7.98 1.88
CA ARG A 3 9.66 8.89 2.61
C ARG A 3 9.54 8.65 4.11
N GLN A 4 10.67 8.50 4.79
CA GLN A 4 10.69 8.36 6.24
C GLN A 4 10.65 9.74 6.90
N ILE A 5 9.76 9.90 7.87
CA ILE A 5 9.65 11.11 8.71
C ILE A 5 9.74 10.72 10.17
N THR A 6 10.35 11.59 10.97
CA THR A 6 10.38 11.44 12.42
C THR A 6 9.14 12.06 13.06
N GLN A 7 8.87 11.68 14.31
CA GLN A 7 7.84 12.36 15.12
C GLN A 7 8.04 13.90 15.18
N ARG A 8 9.29 14.36 15.20
CA ARG A 8 9.62 15.80 15.25
C ARG A 8 9.25 16.49 13.95
N GLU A 9 9.60 15.91 12.80
CA GLU A 9 9.22 16.44 11.49
C GLU A 9 7.70 16.44 11.33
N LEU A 10 7.02 15.37 11.74
CA LEU A 10 5.56 15.32 11.71
C LEU A 10 4.93 16.47 12.50
N ARG A 11 5.44 16.79 13.68
CA ARG A 11 4.94 17.91 14.50
C ARG A 11 5.24 19.28 13.89
N ASN A 12 6.41 19.46 13.27
CA ASN A 12 6.83 20.77 12.78
C ASN A 12 6.24 21.09 11.40
N ASP A 13 6.08 20.08 10.56
CA ASP A 13 5.72 20.22 9.15
C ASP A 13 4.36 19.60 8.84
N THR A 14 3.49 19.43 9.87
CA THR A 14 2.15 18.83 9.73
C THR A 14 1.37 19.38 8.53
N PRO A 15 1.27 20.71 8.30
CA PRO A 15 0.50 21.23 7.17
C PRO A 15 1.04 20.80 5.80
N SER A 16 2.37 20.74 5.66
CA SER A 16 3.00 20.32 4.41
C SER A 16 2.84 18.82 4.17
N ILE A 17 2.97 18.01 5.23
CA ILE A 17 2.81 16.56 5.16
C ILE A 17 1.36 16.21 4.80
N MET A 18 0.38 16.83 5.46
CA MET A 18 -1.04 16.61 5.16
C MET A 18 -1.37 16.93 3.71
N ARG A 19 -0.86 18.06 3.19
CA ARG A 19 -1.04 18.43 1.78
C ARG A 19 -0.40 17.42 0.82
N ALA A 20 0.81 16.96 1.12
CA ALA A 20 1.48 15.94 0.32
C ALA A 20 0.68 14.62 0.30
N VAL A 21 0.14 14.22 1.46
CA VAL A 21 -0.75 13.04 1.57
C VAL A 21 -2.04 13.24 0.77
N GLU A 22 -2.64 14.42 0.78
CA GLU A 22 -3.81 14.75 -0.06
C GLU A 22 -3.47 14.69 -1.56
N GLU A 23 -2.24 15.02 -1.94
CA GLU A 23 -1.73 14.95 -3.32
C GLU A 23 -1.30 13.53 -3.72
N GLY A 24 -1.31 12.56 -2.79
CA GLY A 24 -1.07 11.15 -3.05
C GLY A 24 0.23 10.59 -2.48
N ASP A 25 1.03 11.39 -1.77
CA ASP A 25 2.29 10.92 -1.18
C ASP A 25 2.06 10.05 0.07
N SER A 26 2.98 9.12 0.30
CA SER A 26 3.00 8.22 1.47
C SER A 26 4.28 8.38 2.27
N PHE A 27 4.15 8.27 3.60
CA PHE A 27 5.26 8.44 4.54
C PHE A 27 5.31 7.31 5.57
N VAL A 28 6.52 6.91 5.96
CA VAL A 28 6.75 6.03 7.12
C VAL A 28 7.12 6.89 8.30
N LEU A 29 6.27 6.90 9.33
CA LEU A 29 6.56 7.53 10.60
C LEU A 29 7.54 6.68 11.39
N THR A 30 8.60 7.30 11.88
CA THR A 30 9.64 6.66 12.68
C THR A 30 9.80 7.33 14.06
N ARG A 31 10.22 6.52 15.02
CA ARG A 31 10.70 6.97 16.33
C ARG A 31 12.10 6.43 16.56
N ASN A 32 13.09 7.32 16.62
CA ASN A 32 14.51 6.95 16.75
C ASN A 32 14.98 5.98 15.64
N GLY A 33 14.51 6.18 14.40
CA GLY A 33 14.84 5.32 13.25
C GLY A 33 14.07 3.99 13.19
N THR A 34 13.27 3.66 14.20
CA THR A 34 12.35 2.51 14.14
C THR A 34 11.03 2.92 13.50
N PRO A 35 10.57 2.25 12.42
CA PRO A 35 9.24 2.44 11.85
C PRO A 35 8.14 2.15 12.87
N VAL A 36 7.12 3.01 12.94
CA VAL A 36 5.99 2.87 13.88
C VAL A 36 4.61 2.94 13.23
N ALA A 37 4.47 3.63 12.10
CA ALA A 37 3.19 3.75 11.38
C ALA A 37 3.42 4.23 9.95
N ASP A 38 2.45 3.95 9.08
CA ASP A 38 2.38 4.52 7.74
C ASP A 38 1.32 5.62 7.69
N ILE A 39 1.64 6.73 7.03
CA ILE A 39 0.71 7.81 6.73
C ILE A 39 0.47 7.77 5.24
N VAL A 40 -0.74 7.35 4.84
CA VAL A 40 -1.12 7.13 3.45
C VAL A 40 -2.39 7.92 3.11
N PRO A 41 -2.61 8.28 1.83
CA PRO A 41 -3.83 8.92 1.39
C PRO A 41 -5.05 8.07 1.72
N HIS A 42 -6.14 8.72 2.13
CA HIS A 42 -7.40 8.00 2.32
C HIS A 42 -8.00 7.68 0.94
N SER A 43 -7.82 6.44 0.48
CA SER A 43 -8.36 6.00 -0.80
C SER A 43 -9.82 5.58 -0.65
N GLN A 44 -10.69 6.09 -1.54
CA GLN A 44 -12.10 5.64 -1.63
C GLN A 44 -12.23 4.25 -2.29
N LYS A 45 -11.14 3.73 -2.88
CA LYS A 45 -11.09 2.38 -3.44
C LYS A 45 -10.61 1.44 -2.34
N PRO A 46 -11.32 0.32 -2.08
CA PRO A 46 -10.83 -0.67 -1.13
C PRO A 46 -9.49 -1.24 -1.61
N THR A 47 -8.40 -0.90 -0.91
CA THR A 47 -7.12 -1.63 -1.03
C THR A 47 -7.26 -3.06 -0.51
N PHE A 48 -8.29 -3.30 0.30
CA PHE A 48 -8.61 -4.60 0.88
C PHE A 48 -10.00 -5.05 0.43
N VAL A 49 -10.05 -6.11 -0.37
CA VAL A 49 -11.29 -6.81 -0.74
C VAL A 49 -11.43 -8.01 0.20
N PRO A 50 -12.52 -8.12 0.97
CA PRO A 50 -12.78 -9.32 1.76
C PRO A 50 -12.77 -10.57 0.88
N PHE A 51 -12.24 -11.69 1.38
CA PHE A 51 -12.11 -12.91 0.60
C PHE A 51 -13.45 -13.39 0.01
N GLY A 52 -14.57 -13.18 0.70
CA GLY A 52 -15.91 -13.48 0.19
C GLY A 52 -16.26 -12.70 -1.08
N GLU A 53 -16.07 -11.38 -1.07
CA GLU A 53 -16.31 -10.52 -2.24
C GLU A 53 -15.37 -10.85 -3.40
N LEU A 54 -14.13 -11.23 -3.11
CA LEU A 54 -13.17 -11.68 -4.12
C LEU A 54 -13.67 -12.96 -4.83
N ILE A 55 -14.17 -13.95 -4.09
CA ILE A 55 -14.71 -15.18 -4.67
C ILE A 55 -15.95 -14.91 -5.52
N GLU A 56 -16.83 -14.00 -5.10
CA GLU A 56 -17.98 -13.58 -5.91
C GLU A 56 -17.54 -12.92 -7.23
N LEU A 57 -16.55 -12.04 -7.17
CA LEU A 57 -16.01 -11.38 -8.37
C LEU A 57 -15.32 -12.36 -9.33
N LEU A 58 -14.59 -13.34 -8.81
CA LEU A 58 -13.89 -14.36 -9.61
C LEU A 58 -14.84 -15.45 -10.14
N GLY A 59 -16.01 -15.64 -9.52
CA GLY A 59 -16.97 -16.68 -9.92
C GLY A 59 -17.55 -16.51 -11.32
N ASP A 60 -17.56 -15.27 -11.84
CA ASP A 60 -18.05 -14.95 -13.20
C ASP A 60 -16.96 -15.05 -14.29
N LEU A 61 -15.71 -15.36 -13.92
CA LEU A 61 -14.62 -15.47 -14.89
C LEU A 61 -14.64 -16.82 -15.63
N PRO A 62 -14.16 -16.86 -16.89
CA PRO A 62 -13.96 -18.12 -17.60
C PRO A 62 -12.94 -19.01 -16.86
N PRO A 63 -12.96 -20.33 -17.08
CA PRO A 63 -11.95 -21.22 -16.51
C PRO A 63 -10.55 -20.83 -17.02
N GLU A 64 -9.73 -20.30 -16.12
CA GLU A 64 -8.35 -19.90 -16.35
C GLU A 64 -7.39 -21.03 -15.95
N ASP A 65 -6.22 -21.08 -16.59
CA ASP A 65 -5.12 -21.95 -16.16
C ASP A 65 -4.56 -21.43 -14.82
N PRO A 66 -4.65 -22.20 -13.72
CA PRO A 66 -4.22 -21.74 -12.40
C PRO A 66 -2.74 -21.36 -12.36
N GLU A 67 -1.87 -22.13 -13.01
CA GLU A 67 -0.43 -21.89 -12.99
C GLU A 67 -0.10 -20.58 -13.71
N ARG A 68 -0.80 -20.32 -14.82
CA ARG A 68 -0.63 -19.06 -15.56
C ARG A 68 -1.16 -17.87 -14.79
N PHE A 69 -2.33 -18.01 -14.17
CA PHE A 69 -2.95 -16.96 -13.37
C PHE A 69 -2.05 -16.54 -12.21
N PHE A 70 -1.54 -17.49 -11.42
CA PHE A 70 -0.65 -17.17 -10.30
C PHE A 70 0.66 -16.54 -10.77
N ALA A 71 1.24 -17.02 -11.87
CA ALA A 71 2.44 -16.41 -12.44
C ALA A 71 2.23 -14.97 -12.96
N ASP A 72 1.01 -14.64 -13.40
CA ASP A 72 0.66 -13.29 -13.84
C ASP A 72 0.36 -12.38 -12.65
N VAL A 73 -0.28 -12.89 -11.58
CA VAL A 73 -0.47 -12.19 -10.31
C VAL A 73 0.87 -11.90 -9.64
N ASP A 74 1.76 -12.88 -9.52
CA ASP A 74 3.10 -12.70 -8.92
C ASP A 74 3.95 -11.68 -9.68
N ARG A 75 3.70 -11.49 -10.97
CA ARG A 75 4.37 -10.46 -11.78
C ARG A 75 3.77 -9.07 -11.57
N ALA A 76 2.45 -8.99 -11.34
CA ALA A 76 1.69 -7.75 -11.35
C ALA A 76 1.44 -7.17 -9.96
N ALA A 77 1.42 -8.00 -8.92
CA ALA A 77 1.05 -7.64 -7.56
C ALA A 77 2.24 -7.80 -6.60
N ASP A 78 2.42 -6.82 -5.73
CA ASP A 78 3.32 -6.94 -4.59
C ASP A 78 2.61 -7.71 -3.48
N PRO A 79 3.19 -8.80 -2.93
CA PRO A 79 2.57 -9.58 -1.87
C PRO A 79 2.42 -8.81 -0.55
N ASP A 80 3.13 -7.69 -0.38
CA ASP A 80 2.96 -6.80 0.77
C ASP A 80 1.98 -5.66 0.40
N PRO A 81 0.73 -5.69 0.91
CA PRO A 81 -0.29 -4.69 0.58
C PRO A 81 0.05 -3.29 1.12
N HIS A 82 1.08 -3.16 1.96
CA HIS A 82 1.56 -1.90 2.49
C HIS A 82 2.86 -1.43 1.84
N ARG A 83 3.48 -2.27 1.00
CA ARG A 83 4.72 -1.92 0.30
C ARG A 83 4.44 -0.95 -0.84
N GLY A 84 5.14 0.18 -0.81
CA GLY A 84 5.06 1.19 -1.86
C GLY A 84 5.83 0.77 -3.12
N PRO A 85 5.52 1.36 -4.29
CA PRO A 85 6.24 1.08 -5.52
C PRO A 85 7.75 1.32 -5.37
N GLY A 86 8.56 0.27 -5.58
CA GLY A 86 10.02 0.29 -5.57
C GLY A 86 10.69 0.07 -4.21
N GLU A 87 9.97 -0.40 -3.19
CA GLU A 87 10.57 -0.83 -1.92
C GLU A 87 11.12 -2.28 -2.01
N PRO A 88 12.27 -2.58 -1.36
CA PRO A 88 12.89 -3.89 -1.44
C PRO A 88 12.15 -4.96 -0.62
N GLU A 89 12.31 -6.22 -1.04
CA GLU A 89 11.83 -7.39 -0.30
C GLU A 89 12.58 -7.54 1.04
N ARG A 90 11.86 -7.76 2.15
CA ARG A 90 12.44 -7.89 3.50
C ARG A 90 12.84 -9.32 3.81
#